data_AF-A0A5C7W991-F1
#
_entry.id   AF-A0A5C7W991-F1
#
_cell.length_a   1.000
_cell.length_b   1.000
_cell.length_c   1.000
_cell.angle_alpha   90.00
_cell.angle_beta   90.00
_cell.angle_gamma   90.00
#
_symmetry.space_group_name_H-M   'P 1'
#
loop_
_entity.id
_entity.type
_entity.pdbx_description
1 polymer ?
#
loop_
_entity_poly.entity_id
_entity_poly.type
_entity_poly.pdbx_seq_one_letter_code
_entity_poly.pdbx_strand_id
1 'polypeptide(L)'
;MSITENDLEQTSIEWFRDLGWAYVHGETISPGGFAPERAHYNEVVLAPRFRAALEALNADLPASAIDDAEKRVRQFAGQSLVEANRDLYVWLRDGIPVEVEEDGHRRQVTVAVFDWTDISRNDWLIVNQFTVKG
;
A
#
# COMPACT_ATOMS: atom_id res chain seq x y z
N MET A 1 -34.34 -10.98 -13.56
CA MET A 1 -33.00 -11.59 -13.52
C MET A 1 -32.38 -11.17 -12.21
N SER A 2 -31.88 -12.08 -11.38
CA SER A 2 -31.26 -11.73 -10.09
C SER A 2 -29.80 -11.42 -10.33
N ILE A 3 -29.29 -10.33 -9.76
CA ILE A 3 -27.87 -10.00 -9.74
C ILE A 3 -27.16 -11.01 -8.82
N THR A 4 -26.02 -11.54 -9.26
CA THR A 4 -25.14 -12.41 -8.46
C THR A 4 -23.99 -11.62 -7.83
N GLU A 5 -23.28 -12.21 -6.85
CA GLU A 5 -22.06 -11.60 -6.28
C GLU A 5 -20.99 -11.37 -7.34
N ASN A 6 -20.86 -12.28 -8.30
CA ASN A 6 -19.93 -12.12 -9.42
C ASN A 6 -20.33 -10.94 -10.31
N ASP A 7 -21.61 -10.77 -10.62
CA ASP A 7 -22.07 -9.61 -11.42
C ASP A 7 -21.77 -8.29 -10.69
N LEU A 8 -21.99 -8.25 -9.36
CA LEU A 8 -21.70 -7.07 -8.54
C LEU A 8 -20.19 -6.77 -8.48
N GLU A 9 -19.35 -7.80 -8.34
CA GLU A 9 -17.90 -7.65 -8.33
C GLU A 9 -17.38 -7.12 -9.66
N GLN A 10 -17.76 -7.73 -10.78
CA GLN A 10 -17.31 -7.28 -12.11
C GLN A 10 -17.74 -5.84 -12.37
N THR A 11 -18.99 -5.50 -12.05
CA THR A 11 -19.50 -4.13 -12.16
C THR A 11 -18.68 -3.15 -11.29
N SER A 12 -18.31 -3.54 -10.08
CA SER A 12 -17.51 -2.70 -9.18
C SER A 12 -16.09 -2.49 -9.73
N ILE A 13 -15.45 -3.53 -10.24
CA ILE A 13 -14.13 -3.45 -10.88
C ILE A 13 -14.18 -2.50 -12.09
N GLU A 14 -15.22 -2.60 -12.91
CA GLU A 14 -15.43 -1.70 -14.05
C GLU A 14 -15.52 -0.23 -13.62
N TRP A 15 -16.26 0.08 -12.54
CA TRP A 15 -16.31 1.45 -12.01
C TRP A 15 -14.94 1.99 -11.60
N PHE A 16 -14.10 1.19 -10.95
CA PHE A 16 -12.75 1.62 -10.58
C PHE A 16 -11.85 1.81 -11.81
N ARG A 17 -11.98 0.94 -12.81
CA ARG A 17 -11.23 1.08 -14.08
C ARG A 17 -11.63 2.33 -14.84
N ASP A 18 -12.92 2.69 -14.84
CA ASP A 18 -13.41 3.94 -15.44
C ASP A 18 -12.87 5.18 -14.72
N LEU A 19 -12.55 5.07 -13.43
CA LEU A 19 -11.84 6.11 -12.66
C LEU A 19 -10.32 6.11 -12.91
N GLY A 20 -9.80 5.22 -13.75
CA GLY A 20 -8.38 5.12 -14.10
C GLY A 20 -7.56 4.20 -13.20
N TRP A 21 -8.18 3.41 -12.32
CA TRP A 21 -7.45 2.47 -11.47
C TRP A 21 -6.97 1.27 -12.28
N ALA A 22 -5.75 0.81 -12.00
CA ALA A 22 -5.30 -0.46 -12.52
C ALA A 22 -6.10 -1.61 -11.90
N TYR A 23 -6.40 -2.64 -12.68
CA TYR A 23 -7.00 -3.88 -12.19
C TYR A 23 -6.03 -5.04 -12.36
N VAL A 24 -5.91 -5.87 -11.32
CA VAL A 24 -5.20 -7.15 -11.40
C VAL A 24 -5.99 -8.25 -10.69
N HIS A 25 -5.94 -9.45 -11.26
CA HIS A 25 -6.53 -10.62 -10.62
C HIS A 25 -5.64 -11.07 -9.44
N GLY A 26 -6.22 -11.36 -8.27
CA GLY A 26 -5.50 -11.68 -7.03
C GLY A 26 -4.62 -12.93 -7.15
N GLU A 27 -5.01 -13.90 -7.98
CA GLU A 27 -4.17 -15.05 -8.31
C GLU A 27 -2.91 -14.68 -9.09
N THR A 28 -2.96 -13.65 -9.95
CA THR A 28 -1.81 -13.18 -10.73
C THR A 28 -0.69 -12.70 -9.81
N ILE A 29 -1.05 -12.00 -8.73
CA ILE A 29 -0.10 -11.41 -7.76
C ILE A 29 0.14 -12.27 -6.51
N SER A 30 -0.40 -13.47 -6.48
CA SER A 30 -0.17 -14.42 -5.38
C SER A 30 1.27 -14.96 -5.39
N PRO A 31 1.81 -15.50 -4.26
CA PRO A 31 3.19 -15.99 -4.21
C PRO A 31 3.59 -17.04 -5.27
N GLY A 32 2.64 -17.84 -5.74
CA GLY A 32 2.83 -18.79 -6.85
C GLY A 32 2.19 -18.34 -8.18
N GLY A 33 1.78 -17.08 -8.26
CA GLY A 33 1.12 -16.50 -9.42
C GLY A 33 2.09 -16.14 -10.55
N PHE A 34 1.54 -15.59 -11.62
CA PHE A 34 2.31 -15.19 -12.81
C PHE A 34 3.24 -13.99 -12.55
N ALA A 35 2.81 -13.03 -11.73
CA ALA A 35 3.56 -11.82 -11.39
C ALA A 35 3.46 -11.56 -9.87
N PRO A 36 4.12 -12.38 -9.04
CA PRO A 36 3.97 -12.32 -7.58
C PRO A 36 4.40 -10.97 -7.01
N GLU A 37 3.52 -10.35 -6.22
CA GLU A 37 3.83 -9.12 -5.46
C GLU A 37 3.96 -9.38 -3.95
N ARG A 38 3.85 -10.65 -3.53
CA ARG A 38 4.02 -11.13 -2.16
C ARG A 38 4.88 -12.38 -2.15
N ALA A 39 5.75 -12.51 -1.16
CA ALA A 39 6.59 -13.71 -0.99
C ALA A 39 5.84 -14.83 -0.27
N HIS A 40 4.90 -14.47 0.61
CA HIS A 40 4.18 -15.42 1.46
C HIS A 40 2.68 -15.11 1.54
N TYR A 41 1.86 -16.15 1.76
CA TYR A 41 0.42 -15.99 1.88
C TYR A 41 -0.02 -15.27 3.18
N ASN A 42 0.84 -15.14 4.18
CA ASN A 42 0.55 -14.35 5.39
C ASN A 42 0.80 -12.85 5.20
N GLU A 43 1.38 -12.44 4.07
CA GLU A 43 1.58 -11.03 3.75
C GLU A 43 0.29 -10.42 3.18
N VAL A 44 -0.06 -9.23 3.67
CA VAL A 44 -1.21 -8.44 3.18
C VAL A 44 -0.77 -7.19 2.43
N VAL A 45 0.48 -6.77 2.60
CA VAL A 45 1.07 -5.62 1.90
C VAL A 45 1.76 -6.12 0.63
N LEU A 46 1.48 -5.48 -0.51
CA LEU A 46 2.18 -5.71 -1.78
C LEU A 46 3.51 -4.95 -1.74
N ALA A 47 4.49 -5.49 -1.01
CA ALA A 47 5.69 -4.76 -0.61
C ALA A 47 6.49 -4.12 -1.78
N PRO A 48 6.73 -4.81 -2.92
CA PRO A 48 7.46 -4.20 -4.04
C PRO A 48 6.73 -2.98 -4.62
N ARG A 49 5.41 -3.07 -4.76
CA ARG A 49 4.56 -2.00 -5.27
C ARG A 49 4.46 -0.84 -4.29
N PHE A 50 4.25 -1.14 -3.01
CA PHE A 50 4.20 -0.14 -1.96
C PHE A 50 5.51 0.66 -1.89
N ARG A 51 6.66 -0.02 -1.94
CA ARG A 51 7.96 0.61 -1.99
C ARG A 51 8.11 1.55 -3.19
N ALA A 52 7.78 1.08 -4.40
CA ALA A 52 7.90 1.89 -5.61
C ALA A 52 7.03 3.16 -5.54
N ALA A 53 5.83 3.08 -4.95
CA ALA A 53 4.97 4.24 -4.72
C ALA A 53 5.61 5.23 -3.72
N LEU A 54 6.18 4.74 -2.61
CA LEU A 54 6.89 5.60 -1.65
C LEU A 54 8.08 6.31 -2.30
N GLU A 55 8.89 5.61 -3.09
CA GLU A 55 10.04 6.20 -3.81
C GLU A 55 9.60 7.28 -4.80
N ALA A 56 8.51 7.06 -5.54
CA ALA A 56 7.98 8.02 -6.50
C ALA A 56 7.41 9.29 -5.85
N LEU A 57 6.76 9.14 -4.69
CA LEU A 57 6.18 10.25 -3.94
C LEU A 57 7.25 11.07 -3.20
N ASN A 58 8.36 10.44 -2.79
CA ASN A 58 9.36 11.02 -1.89
C ASN A 58 10.77 11.00 -2.51
N ALA A 59 10.89 11.45 -3.76
CA ALA A 59 12.14 11.36 -4.53
C ALA A 59 13.33 12.15 -3.95
N ASP A 60 13.07 13.06 -3.01
CA ASP A 60 14.06 13.86 -2.28
C ASP A 60 14.53 13.22 -0.97
N LEU A 61 13.87 12.16 -0.50
CA LEU A 61 14.26 11.45 0.72
C LEU A 61 15.32 10.37 0.44
N PRO A 62 16.22 10.10 1.41
CA PRO A 62 17.18 9.03 1.27
C PRO A 62 16.50 7.65 1.28
N ALA A 63 17.10 6.67 0.60
CA ALA A 63 16.55 5.31 0.54
C ALA A 63 16.30 4.67 1.93
N SER A 64 17.11 5.02 2.93
CA SER A 64 16.92 4.58 4.31
C SER A 64 15.59 5.05 4.92
N ALA A 65 15.10 6.24 4.55
CA ALA A 65 13.79 6.73 4.98
C ALA A 65 12.66 5.85 4.42
N ILE A 66 12.78 5.47 3.15
CA ILE A 66 11.83 4.60 2.46
C ILE A 66 11.84 3.20 3.07
N ASP A 67 13.04 2.64 3.31
CA ASP A 67 13.22 1.33 3.97
C ASP A 67 12.53 1.29 5.33
N ASP A 68 12.73 2.31 6.15
CA ASP A 68 12.15 2.40 7.48
C ASP A 68 10.63 2.57 7.44
N ALA A 69 10.11 3.38 6.51
CA ALA A 69 8.67 3.56 6.32
C ALA A 69 7.99 2.26 5.85
N GLU A 70 8.57 1.58 4.85
CA GLU A 70 8.10 0.28 4.36
C GLU A 70 8.05 -0.74 5.51
N LYS A 71 9.15 -0.83 6.27
CA LYS A 71 9.26 -1.75 7.40
C LYS A 71 8.23 -1.46 8.48
N ARG A 72 8.00 -0.20 8.84
CA ARG A 72 7.00 0.20 9.84
C ARG A 72 5.59 -0.27 9.48
N VAL A 73 5.20 -0.16 8.21
CA VAL A 73 3.89 -0.64 7.74
C VAL A 73 3.82 -2.17 7.71
N ARG A 74 4.86 -2.83 7.18
CA ARG A 74 4.88 -4.30 7.09
C ARG A 74 4.89 -5.01 8.45
N GLN A 75 5.51 -4.38 9.45
CA GLN A 75 5.64 -4.92 10.81
C GLN A 75 4.62 -4.31 11.77
N PHE A 76 3.63 -3.58 11.24
CA PHE A 76 2.68 -2.85 12.05
C PHE A 76 1.88 -3.80 12.95
N ALA A 77 1.91 -3.52 14.25
CA ALA A 77 1.15 -4.24 15.25
C ALA A 77 0.65 -3.24 16.29
N GLY A 78 -0.67 -3.10 16.40
CA GLY A 78 -1.31 -2.30 17.45
C GLY A 78 -1.72 -3.15 18.65
N GLN A 79 -1.91 -2.50 19.80
CA GLN A 79 -2.40 -3.16 21.02
C GLN A 79 -3.88 -3.56 20.90
N SER A 80 -4.65 -2.79 20.13
CA SER A 80 -6.03 -3.07 19.77
C SER A 80 -6.29 -2.73 18.31
N LEU A 81 -7.35 -3.30 17.72
CA LEU A 81 -7.74 -3.00 16.34
C LEU A 81 -8.12 -1.52 16.15
N VAL A 82 -8.72 -0.90 17.16
CA VAL A 82 -9.15 0.51 17.10
C VAL A 82 -7.94 1.44 17.08
N GLU A 83 -6.95 1.21 17.95
CA GLU A 83 -5.70 1.98 17.97
C GLU A 83 -4.89 1.73 16.69
N ALA A 84 -4.80 0.46 16.27
CA ALA A 84 -4.14 0.08 15.03
C ALA A 84 -4.70 0.85 13.81
N ASN A 85 -6.03 0.89 13.68
CA ASN A 85 -6.69 1.62 12.60
C ASN A 85 -6.47 3.13 12.70
N ARG A 86 -6.46 3.69 13.91
CA ARG A 86 -6.23 5.13 14.12
C ARG A 86 -4.81 5.51 13.72
N ASP A 87 -3.81 4.75 14.13
CA ASP A 87 -2.41 5.03 13.82
C ASP A 87 -2.13 4.89 12.33
N LEU A 88 -2.63 3.82 11.70
CA LEU A 88 -2.51 3.65 10.25
C LEU A 88 -3.22 4.78 9.50
N TYR A 89 -4.41 5.20 9.93
CA TYR A 89 -5.10 6.34 9.33
C TYR A 89 -4.28 7.63 9.41
N VAL A 90 -3.64 7.91 10.56
CA VAL A 90 -2.74 9.06 10.71
C VAL A 90 -1.57 8.95 9.74
N TRP A 91 -0.97 7.76 9.57
CA TRP A 91 0.11 7.55 8.62
C TRP A 91 -0.32 7.73 7.16
N LEU A 92 -1.52 7.28 6.78
CA LEU A 92 -2.06 7.50 5.44
C LEU A 92 -2.33 8.99 5.17
N ARG A 93 -2.86 9.71 6.15
CA ARG A 93 -3.23 11.13 6.01
C ARG A 93 -2.01 12.06 6.06
N ASP A 94 -1.18 11.90 7.09
CA ASP A 94 -0.10 12.84 7.42
C ASP A 94 1.27 12.36 6.95
N GLY A 95 1.39 11.09 6.56
CA GLY A 95 2.64 10.41 6.24
C GLY A 95 3.23 9.61 7.40
N ILE A 96 4.16 8.71 7.08
CA ILE A 96 4.82 7.83 8.04
C ILE A 96 6.04 8.57 8.61
N PRO A 97 6.09 8.85 9.92
CA PRO A 97 7.26 9.46 10.51
C PRO A 97 8.42 8.46 10.54
N VAL A 98 9.62 8.88 10.16
CA VAL A 98 10.86 8.09 10.24
C VAL A 98 12.01 8.95 10.74
N GLU A 99 13.07 8.32 11.25
CA GLU A 99 14.30 9.01 11.62
C GLU A 99 15.36 8.72 10.57
N VAL A 100 15.99 9.77 10.04
CA VAL A 100 17.13 9.65 9.13
C VAL A 100 18.38 10.19 9.81
N GLU A 101 19.52 9.60 9.48
CA GLU A 101 20.82 10.13 9.85
C GLU A 101 21.39 10.93 8.67
N GLU A 102 21.66 12.21 8.90
CA GLU A 102 22.24 13.13 7.94
C GLU A 102 23.38 13.89 8.65
N ASP A 103 24.59 13.82 8.10
CA ASP A 103 25.79 14.44 8.68
C ASP A 103 26.06 14.08 10.17
N GLY A 104 25.73 12.83 10.57
CA GLY A 104 25.91 12.35 11.94
C GLY A 104 24.84 12.85 12.93
N HIS A 105 23.80 13.53 12.45
CA HIS A 105 22.67 13.98 13.25
C HIS A 105 21.39 13.23 12.86
N ARG A 106 20.59 12.85 13.87
CA ARG A 106 19.27 12.28 13.64
C ARG A 106 18.26 13.39 13.40
N ARG A 107 17.54 13.29 12.29
CA ARG A 107 16.45 14.19 11.92
C ARG A 107 15.18 13.37 11.73
N GLN A 108 14.07 13.86 12.28
CA GLN A 108 12.76 13.29 11.97
C GLN A 108 12.27 13.84 10.62
N VAL A 109 11.89 12.95 9.72
CA VAL A 109 11.25 13.27 8.45
C VAL A 109 9.96 12.47 8.32
N THR A 110 9.12 12.87 7.38
CA THR A 110 7.82 12.22 7.14
C THR A 110 7.79 11.74 5.71
N VAL A 111 7.53 10.44 5.52
CA VAL A 111 7.38 9.82 4.21
C VAL A 111 5.91 9.88 3.81
N ALA A 112 5.59 10.63 2.75
CA ALA A 112 4.23 10.73 2.22
C ALA A 112 3.77 9.40 1.63
N VAL A 113 2.52 9.02 1.94
CA VAL A 113 1.87 7.80 1.40
C VAL A 113 0.90 8.12 0.27
N PHE A 114 0.33 9.32 0.29
CA PHE A 114 -0.51 9.86 -0.78
C PHE A 114 -0.08 11.29 -1.13
N ASP A 115 -0.10 11.60 -2.42
CA ASP A 115 -0.13 12.97 -2.91
C ASP A 115 -1.58 13.46 -2.92
N TRP A 116 -1.92 14.30 -1.94
CA TRP A 116 -3.24 14.91 -1.83
C TRP A 116 -3.40 16.15 -2.73
N THR A 117 -2.31 16.65 -3.32
CA THR A 117 -2.30 17.84 -4.17
C THR A 117 -2.47 17.49 -5.65
N ASP A 118 -1.83 16.39 -6.08
CA ASP A 118 -1.97 15.81 -7.41
C ASP A 118 -2.29 14.32 -7.28
N ILE A 119 -3.59 14.01 -7.33
CA ILE A 119 -4.09 12.64 -7.20
C ILE A 119 -3.60 11.69 -8.29
N SER A 120 -3.10 12.21 -9.42
CA SER A 120 -2.60 11.42 -10.54
C SER A 120 -1.23 10.82 -10.26
N ARG A 121 -0.51 11.34 -9.26
CA ARG A 121 0.78 10.80 -8.79
C ARG A 121 0.64 9.59 -7.87
N ASN A 122 -0.58 9.29 -7.42
CA ASN A 122 -0.85 8.13 -6.59
C ASN A 122 -1.01 6.87 -7.44
N ASP A 123 -0.55 5.74 -6.89
CA ASP A 123 -0.72 4.44 -7.50
C ASP A 123 -2.04 3.80 -7.06
N TRP A 124 -3.03 3.82 -7.95
CA TRP A 124 -4.38 3.29 -7.69
C TRP A 124 -4.54 1.89 -8.26
N LEU A 125 -4.77 0.91 -7.39
CA LEU A 125 -4.98 -0.49 -7.74
C LEU A 125 -6.25 -1.04 -7.12
N ILE A 126 -7.06 -1.71 -7.93
CA ILE A 126 -8.07 -2.65 -7.46
C ILE A 126 -7.61 -4.08 -7.73
N VAL A 127 -7.73 -4.92 -6.69
CA VAL A 127 -7.51 -6.37 -6.75
C VAL A 127 -8.80 -7.02 -6.33
N ASN A 128 -9.22 -8.07 -7.05
CA ASN A 128 -10.28 -8.95 -6.55
C ASN A 128 -9.76 -9.84 -5.40
N GLN A 129 -10.48 -10.90 -5.05
CA GLN A 129 -10.12 -11.71 -3.89
C GLN A 129 -8.70 -12.28 -4.04
N PHE A 130 -7.87 -12.01 -3.04
CA PHE A 130 -6.55 -12.61 -2.91
C PHE A 130 -6.47 -13.41 -1.60
N THR A 131 -5.75 -14.52 -1.62
CA THR A 131 -5.68 -15.42 -0.47
C THR A 131 -4.71 -14.89 0.59
N VAL A 132 -5.15 -14.90 1.85
CA VAL A 132 -4.34 -14.68 3.06
C VAL A 132 -4.41 -15.92 3.96
N LYS A 133 -3.27 -16.38 4.48
CA LYS A 133 -3.19 -17.54 5.40
C LYS A 133 -2.30 -17.18 6.59
N GLY A 134 -2.81 -17.36 7.81
CA GLY A 134 -2.09 -17.16 9.08
C GLY A 134 -1.92 -18.46 9.85
#